data_AF-A0A845UA12-F1
#
_entry.id   AF-A0A845UA12-F1
#
_cell.length_a   1.000
_cell.length_b   1.000
_cell.length_c   1.000
_cell.angle_alpha   90.00
_cell.angle_beta   90.00
_cell.angle_gamma   90.00
#
_symmetry.space_group_name_H-M   'P 1'
#
loop_
_entity.id
_entity.type
_entity.pdbx_description
1 polymer ?
#
loop_
_entity_poly.entity_id
_entity_poly.type
_entity_poly.pdbx_seq_one_letter_code
_entity_poly.pdbx_strand_id
1 'polypeptide(L)'
;MTHDKNTRFRKAYRPAADNRAPVDKVLAALDKVKSTGPGKWLALCPAHDDKRPSLSVRETEDHRVLLKCWAGCGAAEIVNALRLSLADLFPGDRRSLTEHGTGPLRKPFDYRDALTGISTEAITVRFIAGALARGETLDDSAVNRLAVAEQRISDALSAAGGAKC
;
A
#
# COMPACT_ATOMS: atom_id res chain seq x y z
N MET A 1 -28.32 21.08 25.28
CA MET A 1 -27.19 20.48 26.02
C MET A 1 -26.44 19.55 25.08
N THR A 2 -25.50 20.11 24.32
CA THR A 2 -24.57 19.36 23.48
C THR A 2 -23.64 18.57 24.39
N HIS A 3 -23.59 17.25 24.24
CA HIS A 3 -22.59 16.41 24.89
C HIS A 3 -21.59 15.94 23.85
N ASP A 4 -20.58 16.78 23.65
CA ASP A 4 -19.31 16.38 23.08
C ASP A 4 -18.56 15.51 24.11
N LYS A 5 -18.21 14.28 23.72
CA LYS A 5 -17.26 13.43 24.45
C LYS A 5 -16.37 12.68 23.48
N ASN A 6 -15.83 13.37 22.48
CA ASN A 6 -14.71 12.86 21.69
C ASN A 6 -13.39 13.35 22.30
N THR A 7 -12.92 12.73 23.41
CA THR A 7 -11.54 12.92 23.86
C THR A 7 -11.07 11.77 24.77
N ARG A 8 -10.72 10.64 24.18
CA ARG A 8 -9.76 9.71 24.80
C ARG A 8 -8.75 9.29 23.74
N PHE A 9 -7.74 10.14 23.59
CA PHE A 9 -6.47 9.79 22.95
C PHE A 9 -5.99 8.47 23.56
N ARG A 10 -6.15 7.37 22.80
CA ARG A 10 -5.64 6.05 23.15
C ARG A 10 -4.13 6.17 23.24
N LYS A 11 -3.60 6.05 24.47
CA LYS A 11 -2.18 6.04 24.80
C LYS A 11 -1.43 5.19 23.76
N ALA A 12 -0.57 5.83 22.97
CA ALA A 12 0.26 5.15 21.98
C ALA A 12 0.96 3.97 22.65
N TYR A 13 0.86 2.79 22.03
CA TYR A 13 1.61 1.60 22.41
C TYR A 13 3.09 2.01 22.56
N ARG A 14 3.59 1.98 23.80
CA ARG A 14 5.03 2.06 24.08
C ARG A 14 5.53 0.63 23.91
N PRO A 15 6.30 0.31 22.85
CA PRO A 15 6.89 -1.02 22.73
C PRO A 15 7.73 -1.23 23.99
N ALA A 16 7.38 -2.26 24.76
CA ALA A 16 8.31 -2.76 25.76
C ALA A 16 9.61 -3.11 25.03
N ALA A 17 10.76 -2.88 25.67
CA ALA A 17 12.06 -3.34 25.18
C ALA A 17 12.13 -4.88 25.24
N ASP A 18 11.25 -5.54 24.48
CA ASP A 18 11.17 -6.97 24.34
C ASP A 18 12.15 -7.38 23.24
N ASN A 19 13.28 -7.95 23.66
CA ASN A 19 14.36 -8.38 22.80
C ASN A 19 14.09 -9.75 22.14
N ARG A 20 12.87 -10.29 22.24
CA ARG A 20 12.47 -11.52 21.56
C ARG A 20 12.42 -11.33 20.04
N ALA A 21 12.60 -12.44 19.32
CA ALA A 21 12.45 -12.45 17.88
C ALA A 21 11.02 -11.99 17.50
N PRO A 22 10.84 -11.29 16.37
CA PRO A 22 9.53 -10.85 15.89
C PRO A 22 8.47 -11.98 15.87
N VAL A 23 8.88 -13.18 15.43
CA VAL A 23 7.98 -14.33 15.35
C VAL A 23 7.47 -14.77 16.73
N ASP A 24 8.34 -14.78 17.75
CA ASP A 24 7.98 -15.20 19.10
C ASP A 24 6.95 -14.25 19.73
N LYS A 25 7.08 -12.94 19.46
CA LYS A 25 6.11 -11.92 19.92
C LYS A 25 4.72 -12.19 19.35
N VAL A 26 4.66 -12.53 18.06
CA VAL A 26 3.40 -12.81 17.36
C VAL A 26 2.80 -14.13 17.83
N LEU A 27 3.59 -15.21 17.90
CA LEU A 27 3.11 -16.53 18.30
C LEU A 27 2.64 -16.56 19.76
N ALA A 28 3.30 -15.82 20.65
CA ALA A 28 2.91 -15.72 22.06
C ALA A 28 1.56 -15.01 22.27
N ALA A 29 1.11 -14.21 21.30
CA ALA A 29 -0.15 -13.48 21.35
C ALA A 29 -1.30 -14.21 20.63
N LEU A 30 -1.03 -15.30 19.91
CA LEU A 30 -1.98 -16.01 19.08
C LEU A 30 -2.57 -17.25 19.77
N ASP A 31 -3.83 -17.54 19.45
CA ASP A 31 -4.55 -18.72 19.94
C ASP A 31 -4.51 -19.89 18.94
N LYS A 32 -4.47 -21.12 19.50
CA LYS A 32 -4.48 -22.40 18.77
C LYS A 32 -3.40 -22.49 17.67
N VAL A 33 -2.20 -22.03 18.00
CA VAL A 33 -1.04 -22.10 17.10
C VAL A 33 -0.66 -23.56 16.82
N LYS A 34 -0.53 -23.90 15.54
CA LYS A 34 -0.05 -25.20 15.05
C LYS A 34 1.09 -25.01 14.07
N SER A 35 2.24 -25.62 14.34
CA SER A 35 3.35 -25.66 13.38
C SER A 35 2.99 -26.55 12.18
N THR A 36 3.26 -26.05 10.97
CA THR A 36 3.04 -26.77 9.69
C THR A 36 4.32 -27.06 8.94
N GLY A 37 5.46 -26.60 9.47
CA GLY A 37 6.80 -26.81 8.94
C GLY A 37 7.80 -25.83 9.56
N PRO A 38 9.09 -25.92 9.18
CA PRO A 38 10.11 -24.98 9.63
C PRO A 38 9.71 -23.53 9.30
N GLY A 39 9.67 -22.67 10.32
CA GLY A 39 9.31 -21.26 10.17
C GLY A 39 7.87 -20.99 9.73
N LYS A 40 6.94 -21.97 9.87
CA LYS A 40 5.55 -21.84 9.41
C LYS A 40 4.54 -22.34 10.44
N TRP A 41 3.50 -21.54 10.65
CA TRP A 41 2.41 -21.84 11.59
C TRP A 41 1.05 -21.48 10.99
N LEU A 42 0.03 -22.14 11.53
CA LEU A 42 -1.38 -21.77 11.39
C LEU A 42 -1.95 -21.42 12.75
N ALA A 43 -2.77 -20.38 12.81
CA ALA A 43 -3.45 -19.93 14.02
C ALA A 43 -4.86 -19.42 13.71
N LEU A 44 -5.66 -19.19 14.75
CA LEU A 44 -6.90 -18.44 14.59
C LEU A 44 -6.57 -16.96 14.32
N CYS A 45 -7.31 -16.35 13.39
CA CYS A 45 -7.20 -14.92 13.14
C CYS A 45 -7.93 -14.15 14.25
N PRO A 46 -7.26 -13.24 14.98
CA PRO A 46 -7.88 -12.43 16.03
C PRO A 46 -8.69 -11.24 15.49
N ALA A 47 -8.56 -10.93 14.19
CA ALA A 47 -9.23 -9.79 13.56
C ALA A 47 -10.68 -10.09 13.11
N HIS A 48 -11.11 -11.35 13.19
CA HIS A 48 -12.49 -11.77 12.95
C HIS A 48 -12.86 -12.92 13.90
N ASP A 49 -14.16 -13.26 13.99
CA ASP A 49 -14.60 -14.43 14.77
C ASP A 49 -14.18 -15.73 14.06
N ASP A 50 -12.97 -16.19 14.35
CA ASP A 50 -12.37 -17.33 13.66
C ASP A 50 -12.56 -18.63 14.45
N LYS A 51 -13.19 -19.63 13.81
CA LYS A 51 -13.43 -20.96 14.42
C LYS A 51 -12.44 -22.01 13.94
N ARG A 52 -11.82 -21.81 12.77
CA ARG A 52 -10.86 -22.74 12.15
C ARG A 52 -9.62 -21.96 11.74
N PRO A 53 -8.39 -22.45 12.01
CA PRO A 53 -7.17 -21.69 11.74
C PRO A 53 -7.10 -21.12 10.31
N SER A 54 -7.35 -19.82 10.17
CA SER A 54 -7.37 -19.11 8.89
C SER A 54 -6.16 -18.18 8.71
N LEU A 55 -5.38 -17.98 9.77
CA LEU A 55 -4.18 -17.15 9.75
C LEU A 55 -2.94 -18.02 9.53
N SER A 56 -2.24 -17.78 8.42
CA SER A 56 -0.89 -18.29 8.19
C SER A 56 0.13 -17.28 8.71
N VAL A 57 1.05 -17.78 9.52
CA VAL A 57 2.21 -17.04 10.03
C VAL A 57 3.46 -17.71 9.46
N ARG A 58 4.36 -16.92 8.88
CA ARG A 58 5.64 -17.42 8.36
C ARG A 58 6.77 -16.51 8.77
N GLU A 59 7.85 -17.10 9.26
CA GLU A 59 9.13 -16.43 9.43
C GLU A 59 9.95 -16.56 8.14
N THR A 60 10.54 -15.46 7.68
CA THR A 60 11.48 -15.44 6.55
C THR A 60 12.91 -15.65 7.03
N GLU A 61 13.83 -15.92 6.10
CA GLU A 61 15.25 -16.11 6.41
C GLU A 61 15.90 -14.84 7.00
N ASP A 62 15.33 -13.67 6.72
CA ASP A 62 15.71 -12.39 7.31
C ASP A 62 14.85 -12.02 8.53
N HIS A 63 14.30 -13.00 9.25
CA HIS A 63 13.57 -12.86 10.52
C HIS A 63 12.34 -11.94 10.51
N ARG A 64 11.77 -11.66 9.32
CA ARG A 64 10.49 -10.96 9.20
C ARG A 64 9.33 -11.92 9.35
N VAL A 65 8.22 -11.42 9.86
CA VAL A 65 6.99 -12.18 10.04
C VAL A 65 5.98 -11.78 8.96
N LEU A 66 5.62 -12.74 8.13
CA LEU A 66 4.56 -12.61 7.15
C LEU A 66 3.26 -13.15 7.73
N LEU A 67 2.22 -12.32 7.64
CA LEU A 67 0.87 -12.65 8.07
C LEU A 67 -0.05 -12.72 6.86
N LYS A 68 -0.76 -13.83 6.71
CA LYS A 68 -1.79 -13.99 5.68
C LYS A 68 -3.04 -14.61 6.28
N CYS A 69 -4.09 -13.81 6.41
CA CYS A 69 -5.43 -14.32 6.68
C CYS A 69 -6.12 -14.69 5.35
N TRP A 70 -6.66 -15.90 5.27
CA TRP A 70 -7.41 -16.36 4.10
C TRP A 70 -8.85 -15.84 4.04
N ALA A 71 -9.36 -15.26 5.13
CA ALA A 71 -10.68 -14.60 5.17
C ALA A 71 -10.65 -13.13 4.71
N GLY A 72 -9.46 -12.54 4.52
CA GLY A 72 -9.29 -11.20 3.95
C GLY A 72 -8.81 -10.10 4.91
N CYS A 73 -8.59 -10.40 6.19
CA CYS A 73 -8.05 -9.41 7.13
C CYS A 73 -6.65 -8.94 6.74
N GLY A 74 -6.43 -7.64 6.87
CA GLY A 74 -5.13 -7.00 6.64
C GLY A 74 -4.16 -7.20 7.80
N ALA A 75 -2.86 -7.12 7.52
CA ALA A 75 -1.81 -7.25 8.55
C ALA A 75 -1.97 -6.23 9.69
N ALA A 76 -2.36 -4.98 9.38
CA ALA A 76 -2.59 -3.93 10.36
C ALA A 76 -3.74 -4.26 11.33
N GLU A 77 -4.82 -4.85 10.82
CA GLU A 77 -5.97 -5.26 11.63
C GLU A 77 -5.58 -6.38 12.59
N ILE A 78 -4.84 -7.37 12.08
CA ILE A 78 -4.36 -8.52 12.86
C ILE A 78 -3.43 -8.05 13.99
N VAL A 79 -2.39 -7.28 13.70
CA VAL A 79 -1.45 -6.82 14.74
C VAL A 79 -2.14 -5.92 15.76
N ASN A 80 -3.08 -5.06 15.34
CA ASN A 80 -3.85 -4.23 16.26
C ASN A 80 -4.72 -5.07 17.22
N ALA A 81 -5.35 -6.15 16.72
CA ALA A 81 -6.11 -7.08 17.54
C ALA A 81 -5.22 -7.79 18.58
N LEU A 82 -3.96 -8.09 18.20
CA LEU A 82 -2.93 -8.64 19.07
C LEU A 82 -2.26 -7.61 20.00
N ARG A 83 -2.65 -6.32 19.92
CA ARG A 83 -1.99 -5.19 20.61
C ARG A 83 -0.50 -5.04 20.28
N LEU A 84 -0.13 -5.43 19.06
CA LEU A 84 1.18 -5.22 18.46
C LEU A 84 1.10 -4.11 17.41
N SER A 85 2.26 -3.62 16.98
CA SER A 85 2.38 -2.71 15.85
C SER A 85 2.99 -3.42 14.64
N LEU A 86 2.80 -2.86 13.43
CA LEU A 86 3.43 -3.42 12.23
C LEU A 86 4.96 -3.53 12.34
N ALA A 87 5.59 -2.64 13.11
CA ALA A 87 7.03 -2.69 13.30
C ALA A 87 7.49 -3.93 14.09
N ASP A 88 6.62 -4.51 14.92
CA ASP A 88 6.95 -5.71 15.68
C ASP A 88 7.04 -6.97 14.79
N LEU A 89 6.69 -6.87 13.50
CA LEU A 89 6.85 -7.93 12.50
C LEU A 89 8.24 -7.96 11.85
N PHE A 90 9.10 -6.98 12.14
CA PHE A 90 10.41 -6.83 11.50
C PHE A 90 11.52 -6.91 12.56
N PRO A 91 12.69 -7.47 12.22
CA PRO A 91 13.86 -7.36 13.09
C PRO A 91 14.41 -5.93 13.06
N GLY A 92 15.14 -5.55 14.12
CA GLY A 92 15.84 -4.27 14.19
C GLY A 92 15.01 -3.10 14.73
N ASP A 93 15.69 -1.97 14.91
CA ASP A 93 15.07 -0.73 15.38
C ASP A 93 14.15 -0.15 14.29
N ARG A 94 13.04 0.49 14.68
CA ARG A 94 12.04 1.09 13.77
C ARG A 94 12.62 2.04 12.69
N ARG A 95 13.88 2.46 12.83
CA ARG A 95 14.62 3.35 11.92
C ARG A 95 15.36 2.60 10.80
N SER A 96 15.48 1.27 10.85
CA SER A 96 16.20 0.42 9.88
C SER A 96 15.26 -0.31 8.89
N LEU A 97 14.02 0.15 8.74
CA LEU A 97 13.11 -0.39 7.71
C LEU A 97 13.65 -0.24 6.27
N THR A 98 14.63 0.64 6.05
CA THR A 98 15.35 0.78 4.77
C THR A 98 16.27 -0.40 4.45
N GLU A 99 16.76 -1.14 5.45
CA GLU A 99 17.74 -2.22 5.26
C GLU A 99 17.07 -3.58 5.00
N HIS A 100 15.85 -3.78 5.50
CA HIS A 100 15.18 -5.08 5.54
C HIS A 100 14.14 -5.32 4.44
N GLY A 101 14.41 -4.83 3.22
CA GLY A 101 13.71 -5.30 2.03
C GLY A 101 12.21 -5.02 1.97
N THR A 102 11.69 -3.99 2.65
CA THR A 102 10.52 -3.27 2.14
C THR A 102 10.95 -2.55 0.88
N GLY A 103 11.12 -3.31 -0.20
CA GLY A 103 11.32 -2.74 -1.53
C GLY A 103 10.24 -1.68 -1.76
N PRO A 104 10.51 -0.65 -2.58
CA PRO A 104 9.58 0.44 -2.81
C PRO A 104 8.20 -0.14 -3.11
N LEU A 105 7.18 0.41 -2.42
CA LEU A 105 5.78 0.05 -2.61
C LEU A 105 5.55 -0.11 -4.12
N ARG A 106 5.09 -1.29 -4.59
CA ARG A 106 4.81 -1.46 -6.02
C ARG A 106 3.93 -0.28 -6.42
N LYS A 107 4.42 0.52 -7.37
CA LYS A 107 3.69 1.72 -7.79
C LYS A 107 2.31 1.27 -8.27
N PRO A 108 1.23 1.97 -7.88
CA PRO A 108 -0.13 1.56 -8.24
C PRO A 108 -0.38 1.45 -9.76
N PHE A 109 0.50 2.04 -10.57
CA PHE A 109 0.43 2.11 -12.02
C PHE A 109 1.78 1.73 -12.64
N ASP A 110 1.74 1.16 -13.85
CA ASP A 110 2.94 0.97 -14.67
C ASP A 110 3.27 2.29 -15.40
N TYR A 111 4.53 2.67 -15.42
CA TYR A 111 5.00 3.81 -16.23
C TYR A 111 4.68 3.64 -17.71
N ARG A 112 4.61 2.39 -18.19
CA ARG A 112 4.21 2.07 -19.56
C ARG A 112 2.81 2.58 -19.88
N ASP A 113 1.88 2.51 -18.92
CA ASP A 113 0.50 2.97 -19.12
C ASP A 113 0.46 4.50 -19.23
N ALA A 114 1.19 5.19 -18.36
CA ALA A 114 1.32 6.65 -18.43
C ALA A 114 1.95 7.10 -19.75
N LEU A 115 3.03 6.44 -20.19
CA LEU A 115 3.70 6.75 -21.47
C LEU A 115 2.80 6.44 -22.69
N THR A 116 1.99 5.39 -22.62
CA THR A 116 1.05 5.04 -23.70
C THR A 116 -0.05 6.10 -23.84
N GLY A 117 -0.57 6.61 -22.71
CA GLY A 117 -1.51 7.73 -22.69
C GLY A 117 -0.90 9.00 -23.31
N ILE A 118 0.32 9.37 -22.90
CA ILE A 118 1.03 10.54 -23.44
C ILE A 118 1.23 10.43 -24.95
N SER A 119 1.61 9.25 -25.47
CA SER A 119 1.83 9.03 -26.90
C SER A 119 0.57 9.34 -27.73
N THR A 120 -0.61 8.93 -27.24
CA THR A 120 -1.89 9.16 -27.92
C THR A 120 -2.25 10.65 -27.98
N GLU A 121 -2.03 11.36 -26.87
CA GLU A 121 -2.30 12.80 -26.82
C GLU A 121 -1.28 13.61 -27.64
N ALA A 122 -0.02 13.17 -27.72
CA ALA A 122 0.99 13.77 -28.59
C ALA A 122 0.61 13.69 -30.08
N ILE A 123 -0.02 12.59 -30.52
CA ILE A 123 -0.54 12.46 -31.89
C ILE A 123 -1.66 13.48 -32.14
N THR A 124 -2.58 13.64 -31.17
CA THR A 124 -3.67 14.62 -31.25
C THR A 124 -3.13 16.05 -31.38
N VAL A 125 -2.18 16.42 -30.51
CA VAL A 125 -1.52 17.74 -30.55
C VAL A 125 -0.79 17.95 -31.87
N ARG A 126 -0.05 16.94 -32.36
CA ARG A 126 0.69 17.02 -33.64
C ARG A 126 -0.25 17.25 -34.82
N PHE A 127 -1.39 16.56 -34.86
CA PHE A 127 -2.37 16.73 -35.94
C PHE A 127 -2.93 18.15 -35.97
N ILE A 128 -3.35 18.66 -34.80
CA ILE A 128 -3.93 19.99 -34.66
C ILE A 128 -2.89 21.10 -34.93
N ALA A 129 -1.66 20.95 -34.43
CA ALA A 129 -0.56 21.85 -34.76
C ALA A 129 -0.25 21.87 -36.27
N GLY A 130 -0.37 20.71 -36.93
CA GLY A 130 -0.22 20.61 -38.38
C GLY A 130 -1.31 21.37 -39.15
N ALA A 131 -2.57 21.34 -38.68
CA ALA A 131 -3.67 22.11 -39.25
C ALA A 131 -3.42 23.62 -39.11
N LEU A 132 -3.06 24.08 -37.92
CA LEU A 132 -2.69 25.48 -37.67
C LEU A 132 -1.53 25.95 -38.57
N ALA A 133 -0.50 25.11 -38.74
CA ALA A 133 0.64 25.43 -39.61
C ALA A 133 0.25 25.60 -41.09
N ARG A 134 -0.86 25.02 -41.52
CA ARG A 134 -1.43 25.21 -42.87
C ARG A 134 -2.38 26.40 -42.97
N GLY A 135 -2.55 27.16 -41.88
CA GLY A 135 -3.47 28.30 -41.83
C GLY A 135 -4.94 27.91 -41.64
N GLU A 136 -5.22 26.65 -41.27
CA GLU A 136 -6.58 26.22 -40.94
C GLU A 136 -7.00 26.80 -39.59
N THR A 137 -8.29 27.13 -39.45
CA THR A 137 -8.87 27.56 -38.19
C THR A 137 -9.30 26.33 -37.36
N LEU A 138 -9.23 26.45 -36.03
CA LEU A 138 -9.68 25.38 -35.14
C LEU A 138 -11.18 25.46 -34.94
N ASP A 139 -11.86 24.34 -35.15
CA ASP A 139 -13.25 24.18 -34.75
C ASP A 139 -13.36 23.81 -33.25
N ASP A 140 -14.57 23.87 -32.71
CA ASP A 140 -14.84 23.55 -31.31
C ASP A 140 -14.43 22.11 -30.95
N SER A 141 -14.49 21.19 -31.92
CA SER A 141 -14.06 19.80 -31.74
C SER A 141 -12.56 19.70 -31.47
N ALA A 142 -11.74 20.40 -32.26
CA ALA A 142 -10.29 20.45 -32.08
C ALA A 142 -9.92 21.10 -30.74
N VAL A 143 -10.57 22.21 -30.38
CA VAL A 143 -10.34 22.88 -29.09
C VAL A 143 -10.69 21.96 -27.92
N ASN A 144 -11.83 21.27 -27.97
CA ASN A 144 -12.23 20.31 -26.93
C ASN A 144 -11.26 19.12 -26.84
N ARG A 145 -10.73 18.63 -27.97
CA ARG A 145 -9.75 17.54 -27.95
C ARG A 145 -8.40 17.95 -27.38
N LEU A 146 -7.97 19.20 -27.59
CA LEU A 146 -6.78 19.75 -26.93
C LEU A 146 -6.96 19.82 -25.41
N ALA A 147 -8.12 20.28 -24.92
CA ALA A 147 -8.39 20.33 -23.48
C ALA A 147 -8.36 18.93 -22.83
N VAL A 148 -8.93 17.92 -23.49
CA VAL A 148 -8.83 16.53 -23.02
C VAL A 148 -7.40 16.00 -23.06
N ALA A 149 -6.63 16.36 -24.09
CA ALA A 149 -5.23 15.97 -24.21
C ALA A 149 -4.38 16.55 -23.06
N GLU A 150 -4.56 17.83 -22.76
CA GLU A 150 -3.92 18.51 -21.63
C GLU A 150 -4.24 17.79 -20.31
N GLN A 151 -5.52 17.55 -20.03
CA GLN A 151 -5.95 16.90 -18.80
C GLN A 151 -5.28 15.53 -18.63
N ARG A 152 -5.26 14.71 -19.69
CA ARG A 152 -4.67 13.37 -19.65
C ARG A 152 -3.15 13.39 -19.47
N ILE A 153 -2.46 14.36 -20.07
CA ILE A 153 -1.02 14.56 -19.85
C ILE A 153 -0.75 14.95 -18.39
N SER A 154 -1.58 15.84 -17.82
CA SER A 154 -1.51 16.25 -16.41
C SER A 154 -1.75 15.07 -15.46
N ASP A 155 -2.72 14.21 -15.78
CA ASP A 155 -3.03 13.02 -15.00
C ASP A 155 -1.90 11.99 -15.08
N ALA A 156 -1.30 11.79 -16.26
CA ALA A 156 -0.14 10.93 -16.43
C ALA A 156 1.08 11.43 -15.64
N LEU A 157 1.32 12.73 -15.61
CA LEU A 157 2.39 13.35 -14.82
C LEU A 157 2.15 13.16 -13.31
N SER A 158 0.92 13.39 -12.86
CA SER A 158 0.51 13.24 -11.46
C SER A 158 0.64 11.79 -11.02
N ALA A 159 0.19 10.84 -11.85
CA ALA A 159 0.37 9.42 -11.63
C ALA A 159 1.86 9.11 -11.48
N ALA A 160 2.70 9.49 -12.45
CA ALA A 160 4.14 9.24 -12.45
C ALA A 160 4.93 9.83 -11.26
N GLY A 161 4.31 10.68 -10.43
CA GLY A 161 4.90 11.34 -9.27
C GLY A 161 5.52 12.70 -9.58
N GLY A 162 5.23 13.28 -10.75
CA GLY A 162 5.62 14.64 -11.09
C GLY A 162 4.66 15.67 -10.48
N ALA A 163 5.18 16.85 -10.16
CA ALA A 163 4.36 17.99 -9.77
C ALA A 163 3.80 18.68 -11.02
N LYS A 164 2.55 19.13 -10.97
CA LYS A 164 1.97 19.98 -12.02
C LYS A 164 2.75 21.30 -12.09
N CYS A 165 3.03 21.75 -13.30
CA CYS A 165 3.68 23.03 -13.59
C CYS A 165 2.75 24.20 -13.27
#